data_AF-A0A933UE41-F1
#
_entry.id   AF-A0A933UE41-F1
#
_cell.length_a   1.000
_cell.length_b   1.000
_cell.length_c   1.000
_cell.angle_alpha   90.00
_cell.angle_beta   90.00
_cell.angle_gamma   90.00
#
_symmetry.space_group_name_H-M   'P 1'
#
loop_
_entity.id
_entity.type
_entity.pdbx_description
1 polymer ?
#
loop_
_entity_poly.entity_id
_entity_poly.type
_entity_poly.pdbx_seq_one_letter_code
_entity_poly.pdbx_strand_id
1 'polypeptide(L)'
;MMCLSQTTGYAIQALACLERIGGQPCFVRDVADCTGIPRPYLAQIVNRLAHQGIVSAKRGYKGGIFLTRPPEEICLLEVVEAVEGKGWIGPCMLAVKDCDGGSVCPLRDFWEDICKQVRDKLSRTTLADVSAAIAPRHTHPIRTASTDNEQRESRNPSLQVALRNRPKAPLLPAPPFPREKTVVHDQAVECSRQGLRSTRPHRSESRA
;
A
#
# COMPACT_ATOMS: atom_id res chain seq x y z
N MET A 1 19.94 16.38 -5.65
CA MET A 1 19.72 14.91 -5.63
C MET A 1 18.24 14.70 -5.88
N MET A 2 17.86 13.78 -6.79
CA MET A 2 16.46 13.51 -7.18
C MET A 2 15.56 13.34 -5.94
N CYS A 3 14.36 13.93 -5.98
CA CYS A 3 13.46 14.04 -4.83
C CYS A 3 12.83 12.72 -4.37
N LEU A 4 13.02 11.61 -5.12
CA LEU A 4 12.43 10.30 -4.79
C LEU A 4 13.52 9.22 -4.80
N SER A 5 13.55 8.39 -3.75
CA SER A 5 14.52 7.31 -3.63
C SER A 5 14.04 6.03 -4.32
N GLN A 6 14.97 5.10 -4.54
CA GLN A 6 14.60 3.75 -4.97
C GLN A 6 13.65 3.06 -3.98
N THR A 7 13.73 3.41 -2.69
CA THR A 7 12.84 2.90 -1.64
C THR A 7 11.37 3.18 -1.96
N THR A 8 11.06 4.37 -2.49
CA THR A 8 9.69 4.72 -2.91
C THR A 8 9.21 3.82 -4.04
N GLY A 9 10.06 3.58 -5.04
CA GLY A 9 9.73 2.70 -6.16
C GLY A 9 9.45 1.26 -5.69
N TYR A 10 10.29 0.75 -4.79
CA TYR A 10 10.09 -0.57 -4.18
C TYR A 10 8.82 -0.65 -3.33
N ALA A 11 8.48 0.41 -2.60
CA ALA A 11 7.23 0.48 -1.84
C ALA A 11 6.00 0.40 -2.75
N ILE A 12 5.98 1.16 -3.84
CA ILE A 12 4.88 1.14 -4.82
C ILE A 12 4.76 -0.25 -5.47
N GLN A 13 5.88 -0.85 -5.86
CA GLN A 13 5.90 -2.20 -6.44
C GLN A 13 5.37 -3.26 -5.46
N ALA A 14 5.74 -3.16 -4.18
CA ALA A 14 5.22 -4.06 -3.14
C ALA A 14 3.72 -3.86 -2.90
N LEU A 15 3.22 -2.62 -2.92
CA LEU A 15 1.80 -2.32 -2.76
C LEU A 15 0.97 -2.80 -3.96
N ALA A 16 1.46 -2.62 -5.19
CA ALA A 16 0.82 -3.15 -6.40
C ALA A 16 0.77 -4.69 -6.39
N CYS A 17 1.81 -5.33 -5.84
CA CYS A 17 1.82 -6.77 -5.63
C CYS A 17 0.72 -7.22 -4.65
N LEU A 18 0.47 -6.47 -3.58
CA LEU A 18 -0.60 -6.75 -2.61
C LEU A 18 -2.00 -6.48 -3.18
N GLU A 19 -2.16 -5.45 -4.00
CA GLU A 19 -3.43 -5.13 -4.67
C GLU A 19 -3.92 -6.30 -5.53
N ARG A 20 -3.02 -6.90 -6.31
CA ARG A 20 -3.32 -8.08 -7.15
C ARG A 20 -3.83 -9.31 -6.38
N ILE A 21 -3.52 -9.39 -5.09
CA ILE A 21 -3.94 -10.49 -4.21
C ILE A 21 -5.40 -10.29 -3.72
N GLY A 22 -6.00 -9.12 -3.93
CA GLY A 22 -7.41 -8.87 -3.64
C GLY A 22 -7.70 -8.86 -2.13
N GLY A 23 -6.82 -8.26 -1.33
CA GLY A 23 -7.04 -8.05 0.11
C GLY A 23 -6.81 -9.27 1.00
N GLN A 24 -6.37 -10.40 0.45
CA GLN A 24 -5.97 -11.55 1.29
C GLN A 24 -4.62 -11.27 1.96
N PRO A 25 -4.43 -11.66 3.24
CA PRO A 25 -3.14 -11.56 3.91
C PRO A 25 -2.07 -12.35 3.16
N CYS A 26 -0.93 -11.72 2.91
CA CYS A 26 0.22 -12.32 2.26
C CYS A 26 1.46 -12.22 3.15
N PHE A 27 2.35 -13.21 3.16
CA PHE A 27 3.58 -13.08 3.93
C PHE A 27 4.58 -12.18 3.20
N VAL A 28 5.36 -11.42 3.97
CA VAL A 28 6.45 -10.57 3.45
C VAL A 28 7.43 -11.36 2.57
N ARG A 29 7.62 -12.66 2.85
CA ARG A 29 8.47 -13.54 2.02
C ARG A 29 7.93 -13.69 0.60
N ASP A 30 6.62 -13.86 0.44
CA ASP A 30 6.03 -14.16 -0.87
C ASP A 30 5.98 -12.87 -1.71
N VAL A 31 5.78 -11.72 -1.06
CA VAL A 31 5.91 -10.42 -1.71
C VAL A 31 7.36 -10.16 -2.14
N ALA A 32 8.35 -10.49 -1.30
CA ALA A 32 9.77 -10.37 -1.65
C ALA A 32 10.13 -11.26 -2.85
N ASP A 33 9.67 -12.51 -2.87
CA ASP A 33 9.92 -13.45 -3.96
C ASP A 33 9.26 -12.99 -5.27
N CYS A 34 8.07 -12.37 -5.20
CA CYS A 34 7.38 -11.82 -6.36
C CYS A 34 8.02 -10.53 -6.89
N THR A 35 8.57 -9.70 -6.02
CA THR A 35 9.11 -8.38 -6.39
C THR A 35 10.61 -8.38 -6.65
N GLY A 36 11.33 -9.41 -6.19
CA GLY A 36 12.79 -9.49 -6.21
C GLY A 36 13.47 -8.62 -5.15
N ILE A 37 12.72 -8.03 -4.23
CA ILE A 37 13.25 -7.14 -3.19
C ILE A 37 13.77 -7.99 -2.02
N PRO A 38 15.00 -7.75 -1.52
CA PRO A 38 15.52 -8.48 -0.36
C PRO A 38 14.57 -8.39 0.84
N ARG A 39 14.21 -9.56 1.40
CA ARG A 39 13.28 -9.69 2.54
C ARG A 39 13.53 -8.73 3.71
N PRO A 40 14.76 -8.56 4.25
CA PRO A 40 14.97 -7.65 5.37
C PRO A 40 14.69 -6.18 5.00
N TYR A 41 14.99 -5.80 3.76
CA TYR A 41 14.74 -4.46 3.26
C TYR A 41 13.25 -4.22 3.02
N LEU A 42 12.55 -5.20 2.42
CA LEU A 42 11.10 -5.13 2.26
C LEU A 42 10.38 -5.02 3.61
N ALA A 43 10.84 -5.74 4.64
CA ALA A 43 10.28 -5.64 5.98
C ALA A 43 10.40 -4.22 6.56
N GLN A 44 11.51 -3.52 6.30
CA GLN A 44 11.67 -2.12 6.71
C GLN A 44 10.69 -1.20 5.98
N ILE A 45 10.51 -1.39 4.67
CA ILE A 45 9.55 -0.62 3.87
C ILE A 45 8.12 -0.83 4.39
N VAL A 46 7.72 -2.09 4.57
CA VAL A 46 6.42 -2.48 5.11
C VAL A 46 6.16 -1.85 6.48
N ASN A 47 7.18 -1.79 7.35
CA ASN A 47 7.03 -1.17 8.66
C ASN A 47 6.71 0.33 8.55
N ARG A 48 7.41 1.06 7.67
CA ARG A 48 7.11 2.48 7.40
C ARG A 48 5.68 2.68 6.87
N LEU A 49 5.24 1.83 5.95
CA LEU A 49 3.88 1.85 5.42
C LEU A 49 2.82 1.52 6.48
N ALA A 50 3.14 0.61 7.40
CA ALA A 50 2.26 0.25 8.50
C ALA A 50 2.12 1.38 9.53
N HIS A 51 3.19 2.12 9.79
CA HIS A 51 3.14 3.30 10.66
C HIS A 51 2.22 4.41 10.12
N GLN A 52 2.08 4.55 8.79
CA GLN A 52 1.12 5.46 8.17
C GLN A 52 -0.26 4.83 7.95
N GLY A 53 -0.47 3.58 8.37
CA GLY A 53 -1.76 2.91 8.25
C GLY A 53 -2.17 2.57 6.82
N ILE A 54 -1.23 2.47 5.88
CA ILE A 54 -1.48 2.02 4.49
C ILE A 54 -1.56 0.49 4.43
N VAL A 55 -0.73 -0.17 5.24
CA VAL A 55 -0.67 -1.64 5.36
C VAL A 55 -0.91 -2.02 6.80
N SER A 56 -1.57 -3.15 7.03
CA SER A 56 -1.68 -3.76 8.35
C SER A 56 -1.07 -5.15 8.34
N ALA A 57 -0.49 -5.52 9.48
CA ALA A 57 0.12 -6.82 9.69
C ALA A 57 -0.71 -7.63 10.70
N LYS A 58 -1.26 -8.75 10.27
CA LYS A 58 -1.90 -9.72 11.14
C LYS A 58 -0.86 -10.73 11.63
N ARG A 59 -0.76 -10.91 12.95
CA ARG A 59 0.09 -11.95 13.55
C ARG A 59 -0.60 -13.32 13.53
N GLY A 60 0.18 -14.39 13.51
CA GLY A 60 -0.30 -15.78 13.61
C GLY A 60 -0.12 -16.59 12.33
N TYR A 61 -0.62 -17.83 12.36
CA TYR A 61 -0.43 -18.84 11.31
C TYR A 61 -1.12 -18.49 9.97
N LYS A 62 -2.26 -17.78 10.02
CA LYS A 62 -2.93 -17.17 8.86
C LYS A 62 -2.69 -15.65 8.80
N GLY A 63 -1.55 -15.24 9.35
CA GLY A 63 -1.12 -13.85 9.39
C GLY A 63 -0.52 -13.40 8.06
N GLY A 64 -0.07 -12.16 8.02
CA GLY A 64 0.48 -11.55 6.83
C GLY A 64 0.23 -10.05 6.79
N ILE A 65 0.67 -9.44 5.71
CA ILE A 65 0.45 -8.05 5.38
C ILE A 65 -0.67 -7.93 4.35
N PHE A 66 -1.47 -6.89 4.48
CA PHE A 66 -2.59 -6.59 3.59
C PHE A 66 -2.85 -5.07 3.58
N LEU A 67 -3.49 -4.58 2.52
CA LEU A 67 -3.89 -3.18 2.42
C LEU A 67 -5.02 -2.90 3.43
N THR A 68 -4.94 -1.78 4.15
CA THR A 68 -5.95 -1.37 5.12
C THR A 68 -7.20 -0.78 4.46
N ARG A 69 -7.05 -0.29 3.23
CA ARG A 69 -8.06 0.40 2.44
C ARG A 69 -8.01 -0.07 0.98
N PRO A 70 -9.09 0.13 0.19
CA PRO A 70 -9.09 -0.13 -1.25
C PRO A 70 -7.95 0.61 -1.97
N PRO A 71 -7.35 0.04 -3.03
CA PRO A 71 -6.26 0.67 -3.78
C PRO A 71 -6.68 2.00 -4.45
N GLU A 72 -7.96 2.20 -4.71
CA GLU A 72 -8.54 3.44 -5.24
C GLU A 72 -8.52 4.59 -4.22
N GLU A 73 -8.44 4.27 -2.93
CA GLU A 73 -8.39 5.24 -1.82
C GLU A 73 -6.95 5.61 -1.41
N ILE A 74 -5.94 4.94 -1.97
CA ILE A 74 -4.54 5.12 -1.59
C ILE A 74 -3.86 5.96 -2.66
N CYS A 75 -3.68 7.25 -2.41
CA CYS A 75 -2.96 8.12 -3.35
C CYS A 75 -1.43 7.87 -3.27
N LEU A 76 -0.70 7.99 -4.38
CA LEU A 76 0.76 7.80 -4.40
C LEU A 76 1.51 8.78 -3.51
N LEU A 77 0.98 9.99 -3.33
CA LEU A 77 1.55 10.98 -2.41
C LEU A 77 1.63 10.43 -0.98
N GLU A 78 0.63 9.68 -0.51
CA GLU A 78 0.64 9.08 0.82
C GLU A 78 1.77 8.04 0.95
N VAL A 79 1.99 7.25 -0.10
CA VAL A 79 3.07 6.25 -0.15
C VAL A 79 4.43 6.93 -0.11
N VAL A 80 4.61 8.02 -0.87
CA VAL A 80 5.84 8.81 -0.89
C VAL A 80 6.10 9.40 0.50
N GLU A 81 5.10 10.05 1.10
CA GLU A 81 5.22 10.65 2.44
C GLU A 81 5.45 9.59 3.52
N ALA A 82 4.94 8.37 3.35
CA ALA A 82 5.21 7.28 4.28
C ALA A 82 6.66 6.81 4.26
N VAL A 83 7.31 6.84 3.09
CA VAL A 83 8.67 6.35 2.91
C VAL A 83 9.71 7.45 3.17
N GLU A 84 9.49 8.64 2.60
CA GLU A 84 10.43 9.76 2.60
C GLU A 84 10.12 10.81 3.69
N GLY A 85 8.88 10.86 4.18
CA GLY A 85 8.39 11.87 5.12
C GLY A 85 7.77 13.09 4.44
N LYS A 86 7.00 13.90 5.18
CA LYS A 86 6.23 15.05 4.65
C LYS A 86 7.09 16.18 4.04
N GLY A 87 8.39 16.19 4.31
CA GLY A 87 9.36 17.15 3.79
C GLY A 87 10.18 16.66 2.59
N TRP A 88 9.74 15.58 1.94
CA TRP A 88 10.49 14.93 0.84
C TRP A 88 10.76 15.85 -0.37
N ILE A 89 9.91 16.85 -0.58
CA ILE A 89 10.06 17.86 -1.63
C ILE A 89 10.10 19.26 -1.04
N GLY A 90 11.27 19.89 -1.13
CA GLY A 90 11.49 21.28 -0.73
C GLY A 90 11.06 22.28 -1.81
N PRO A 91 11.15 23.59 -1.53
CA PRO A 91 10.77 24.66 -2.47
C PRO A 91 11.69 24.74 -3.70
N CYS A 92 12.88 24.12 -3.67
CA CYS A 92 13.83 24.11 -4.77
C CYS A 92 14.41 22.72 -4.98
N MET A 93 14.26 22.16 -6.20
CA MET A 93 14.84 20.86 -6.56
C MET A 93 16.36 20.86 -6.62
N LEU A 94 16.98 22.03 -6.81
CA LEU A 94 18.42 22.17 -6.91
C LEU A 94 19.12 22.08 -5.54
N ALA A 95 18.35 22.11 -4.43
CA ALA A 95 18.86 22.00 -3.06
C ALA A 95 20.09 22.88 -2.78
N VAL A 96 20.12 24.09 -3.37
CA VAL A 96 21.20 25.06 -3.20
C VAL A 96 21.16 25.54 -1.74
N LYS A 97 22.23 25.27 -0.99
CA LYS A 97 22.31 25.46 0.46
C LYS A 97 22.14 26.92 0.91
N ASP A 98 22.43 27.86 0.02
CA ASP A 98 22.39 29.31 0.31
C ASP A 98 21.19 30.01 -0.34
N CYS A 99 20.07 29.30 -0.50
CA CYS A 99 18.76 29.91 -0.75
C CYS A 99 18.18 30.56 0.54
N ASP A 100 19.04 31.18 1.34
CA ASP A 100 18.61 32.03 2.44
C ASP A 100 17.92 33.26 1.83
N GLY A 101 16.72 33.59 2.32
CA GLY A 101 15.74 34.49 1.68
C GLY A 101 16.18 35.93 1.42
N GLY A 102 17.47 36.26 1.50
CA GLY A 102 18.07 37.57 1.24
C GLY A 102 18.50 37.81 -0.21
N SER A 103 18.69 36.78 -1.03
CA SER A 103 18.90 36.94 -2.48
C SER A 103 17.71 36.35 -3.25
N VAL A 104 17.07 37.17 -4.07
CA VAL A 104 15.91 36.77 -4.88
C VAL A 104 16.40 35.77 -5.93
N CYS A 105 16.35 34.48 -5.61
CA CYS A 105 16.65 33.43 -6.59
C CYS A 105 15.60 33.53 -7.71
N PRO A 106 15.99 33.87 -8.95
CA PRO A 106 15.04 34.08 -10.05
C PRO A 106 14.32 32.79 -10.46
N LEU A 107 14.84 31.63 -10.03
CA LEU A 107 14.27 30.31 -10.30
C LEU A 107 13.37 29.80 -9.17
N ARG A 108 13.19 30.54 -8.07
CA ARG A 108 12.36 30.11 -6.94
C ARG A 108 10.94 29.79 -7.37
N ASP A 109 10.26 30.77 -7.99
CA ASP A 109 8.85 30.62 -8.39
C ASP A 109 8.68 29.48 -9.41
N PHE A 110 9.64 29.34 -10.33
CA PHE A 110 9.67 28.24 -11.29
C PHE A 110 9.76 26.88 -10.58
N TRP A 111 10.69 26.70 -9.64
CA TRP A 111 10.83 25.42 -8.93
C TRP A 111 9.70 25.15 -7.96
N GLU A 112 9.16 26.16 -7.29
CA GLU A 112 7.99 26.02 -6.42
C GLU A 112 6.78 25.53 -7.22
N ASP A 113 6.56 26.07 -8.42
CA ASP A 113 5.50 25.62 -9.32
C ASP A 113 5.71 24.18 -9.79
N ILE A 114 6.92 23.81 -10.23
CA ILE A 114 7.21 22.42 -10.64
C ILE A 114 7.04 21.46 -9.45
N CYS A 115 7.55 21.79 -8.27
CA CYS A 115 7.37 20.96 -7.07
C CYS A 115 5.89 20.80 -6.70
N LYS A 116 5.08 21.86 -6.88
CA LYS A 116 3.64 21.81 -6.69
C LYS A 116 2.98 20.89 -7.71
N GLN A 117 3.30 21.02 -8.99
CA GLN A 117 2.76 20.16 -10.05
C GLN A 117 3.07 18.67 -9.80
N VAL A 118 4.30 18.35 -9.37
CA VAL A 118 4.68 16.98 -9.03
C VAL A 118 3.85 16.46 -7.85
N ARG A 119 3.72 17.25 -6.78
CA ARG A 119 2.89 16.89 -5.63
C ARG A 119 1.42 16.69 -6.01
N ASP A 120 0.87 17.58 -6.84
CA ASP A 120 -0.50 17.52 -7.31
C ASP A 120 -0.74 16.30 -8.24
N LYS A 121 0.25 15.93 -9.03
CA LYS A 121 0.17 14.72 -9.85
C LYS A 121 0.16 13.46 -8.99
N LEU A 122 1.02 13.40 -7.96
CA LEU A 122 1.09 12.28 -7.03
C LEU A 122 -0.15 12.17 -6.14
N SER A 123 -0.79 13.28 -5.78
CA SER A 123 -2.01 13.27 -4.95
C SER A 123 -3.25 12.82 -5.71
N ARG A 124 -3.26 12.98 -7.04
CA ARG A 124 -4.38 12.58 -7.91
C ARG A 124 -4.20 11.20 -8.53
N THR A 125 -3.04 10.57 -8.38
CA THR A 125 -2.76 9.23 -8.90
C THR A 125 -2.92 8.23 -7.76
N THR A 126 -3.74 7.21 -7.96
CA THR A 126 -4.02 6.17 -6.97
C THR A 126 -3.13 4.95 -7.17
N LEU A 127 -3.11 4.05 -6.19
CA LEU A 127 -2.42 2.77 -6.31
C LEU A 127 -3.04 1.90 -7.43
N ALA A 128 -4.35 1.97 -7.60
CA ALA A 128 -5.08 1.26 -8.66
C ALA A 128 -4.66 1.73 -10.07
N ASP A 129 -4.45 3.04 -10.25
CA ASP A 129 -3.98 3.60 -11.53
C ASP A 129 -2.60 3.05 -11.93
N VAL A 130 -1.74 2.78 -10.94
CA VAL A 130 -0.39 2.28 -11.18
C VAL A 130 -0.37 0.76 -11.34
N SER A 131 -1.15 0.02 -10.57
CA SER A 131 -1.19 -1.45 -10.68
C SER A 131 -1.66 -1.89 -12.06
N ALA A 132 -2.62 -1.19 -12.65
CA ALA A 132 -3.09 -1.42 -14.02
C ALA A 132 -1.98 -1.23 -15.09
N ALA A 133 -1.00 -0.36 -14.82
CA ALA A 133 0.08 -0.06 -15.76
C ALA A 133 1.28 -1.02 -15.64
N ILE A 134 1.45 -1.72 -14.51
CA ILE A 134 2.58 -2.63 -14.28
C ILE A 134 2.28 -3.99 -14.92
N ALA A 135 2.77 -4.20 -16.15
CA ALA A 135 2.90 -5.54 -16.70
C ALA A 135 3.89 -6.36 -15.85
N PRO A 136 3.56 -7.59 -15.44
CA PRO A 136 4.37 -8.36 -14.51
C PRO A 136 5.74 -8.68 -15.14
N ARG A 137 6.82 -8.14 -14.57
CA ARG A 137 8.19 -8.51 -14.97
C ARG A 137 8.66 -9.83 -14.34
N HIS A 138 8.00 -10.28 -13.27
CA HIS A 138 8.28 -11.56 -12.60
C HIS A 138 6.97 -12.25 -12.19
N THR A 139 6.66 -13.34 -12.87
CA THR A 139 5.43 -14.15 -12.75
C THR A 139 5.61 -15.27 -11.72
N HIS A 140 6.09 -14.97 -10.51
CA HIS A 140 5.99 -15.96 -9.43
C HIS A 140 4.59 -15.89 -8.80
N PRO A 141 3.82 -16.99 -8.76
CA PRO A 141 2.53 -17.00 -8.08
C PRO A 141 2.73 -16.70 -6.60
N ILE A 142 2.11 -15.62 -6.13
CA ILE A 142 2.18 -15.21 -4.73
C ILE A 142 1.32 -16.18 -3.92
N ARG A 143 1.93 -16.85 -2.94
CA ARG A 143 1.20 -17.71 -2.01
C ARG A 143 0.40 -16.82 -1.07
N THR A 144 -0.92 -16.93 -1.12
CA THR A 144 -1.80 -16.29 -0.13
C THR A 144 -1.83 -17.15 1.13
N ALA A 145 -2.08 -16.53 2.29
CA ALA A 145 -2.26 -17.26 3.55
C ALA A 145 -3.34 -18.37 3.47
N SER A 146 -4.30 -18.23 2.54
CA SER A 146 -5.35 -19.20 2.24
C SER A 146 -4.80 -20.43 1.50
N THR A 147 -4.02 -20.22 0.42
CA THR A 147 -3.42 -21.32 -0.38
C THR A 147 -2.31 -22.09 0.33
N ASP A 148 -1.52 -21.42 1.17
CA ASP A 148 -0.53 -22.09 2.02
C ASP A 148 -1.21 -22.99 3.07
N ASN A 149 -2.43 -22.65 3.51
CA ASN A 149 -3.19 -23.50 4.41
C ASN A 149 -3.66 -24.78 3.71
N GLU A 150 -4.27 -24.68 2.53
CA GLU A 150 -4.76 -25.85 1.78
C GLU A 150 -3.64 -26.83 1.39
N GLN A 151 -2.46 -26.33 1.01
CA GLN A 151 -1.31 -27.19 0.66
C GLN A 151 -0.61 -27.80 1.88
N ARG A 152 -0.63 -27.12 3.03
CA ARG A 152 0.01 -27.62 4.26
C ARG A 152 -0.90 -28.57 5.03
N GLU A 153 -2.22 -28.38 4.93
CA GLU A 153 -3.25 -29.27 5.45
C GLU A 153 -3.29 -30.59 4.66
N SER A 154 -3.08 -30.55 3.33
CA SER A 154 -2.91 -31.76 2.50
C SER A 154 -1.58 -32.49 2.73
N ARG A 155 -0.52 -31.79 3.15
CA ARG A 155 0.80 -32.37 3.51
C ARG A 155 0.91 -32.82 4.98
N ASN A 156 -0.09 -32.60 5.83
CA ASN A 156 -0.04 -33.00 7.24
C ASN A 156 -0.26 -34.53 7.38
N PRO A 157 0.74 -35.32 7.82
CA PRO A 157 0.62 -36.78 7.92
C PRO A 157 -0.50 -37.21 8.87
N SER A 158 -0.71 -36.47 9.97
CA SER A 158 -1.72 -36.78 10.98
C SER A 158 -3.15 -36.53 10.47
N LEU A 159 -3.36 -35.54 9.60
CA LEU A 159 -4.67 -35.28 8.98
C LEU A 159 -4.96 -36.24 7.82
N GLN A 160 -3.93 -36.66 7.08
CA GLN A 160 -4.08 -37.69 6.04
C GLN A 160 -4.51 -39.04 6.64
N VAL A 161 -3.99 -39.41 7.82
CA VAL A 161 -4.43 -40.60 8.55
C VAL A 161 -5.88 -40.45 9.06
N ALA A 162 -6.25 -39.28 9.58
CA ALA A 162 -7.61 -39.02 10.07
C ALA A 162 -8.67 -39.04 8.94
N LEU A 163 -8.33 -38.55 7.75
CA LEU A 163 -9.21 -38.59 6.58
C LEU A 163 -9.33 -40.00 5.98
N ARG A 164 -8.25 -40.80 6.02
CA ARG A 164 -8.26 -42.21 5.59
C ARG A 164 -9.19 -43.08 6.43
N ASN A 165 -9.31 -42.77 7.72
CA ASN A 165 -10.11 -43.53 8.69
C ASN A 165 -11.48 -42.91 9.00
N ARG A 166 -11.95 -41.95 8.19
CA ARG A 166 -13.28 -41.37 8.40
C ARG A 166 -14.36 -42.42 8.13
N PRO A 167 -15.29 -42.69 9.08
CA PRO A 167 -16.48 -43.44 8.76
C PRO A 167 -17.27 -42.68 7.70
N LYS A 168 -17.73 -43.40 6.66
CA LYS A 168 -18.48 -42.81 5.54
C LYS A 168 -19.73 -42.14 6.09
N ALA A 169 -19.77 -40.81 6.06
CA ALA A 169 -20.92 -40.05 6.53
C ALA A 169 -22.16 -40.46 5.73
N PRO A 170 -23.34 -40.58 6.36
CA PRO A 170 -24.59 -40.78 5.64
C PRO A 170 -24.82 -39.59 4.70
N LEU A 171 -25.15 -39.88 3.45
CA LEU A 171 -25.55 -38.86 2.48
C LEU A 171 -26.84 -38.20 2.97
N LEU A 172 -26.72 -37.03 3.59
CA LEU A 172 -27.85 -36.13 3.79
C LEU A 172 -28.15 -35.45 2.45
N PRO A 173 -29.43 -35.35 2.05
CA PRO A 173 -29.82 -34.70 0.81
C PRO A 173 -29.46 -33.21 0.85
N ALA A 174 -28.96 -32.71 -0.28
CA ALA A 174 -28.50 -31.34 -0.45
C ALA A 174 -29.64 -30.32 -0.21
N PRO A 175 -29.39 -29.20 0.47
CA PRO A 175 -30.36 -28.12 0.57
C PRO A 175 -30.55 -27.42 -0.79
N PRO A 176 -31.76 -26.91 -1.09
CA PRO A 176 -32.04 -26.21 -2.34
C PRO A 176 -31.30 -24.87 -2.42
N PHE A 177 -30.74 -24.59 -3.61
CA PHE A 177 -30.02 -23.36 -3.95
C PHE A 177 -30.85 -22.09 -3.71
N PRO A 178 -30.32 -21.05 -3.04
CA PRO A 178 -30.89 -19.71 -3.08
C PRO A 178 -30.52 -19.02 -4.41
N ARG A 179 -31.54 -18.42 -5.04
CA ARG A 179 -31.45 -17.67 -6.31
C ARG A 179 -30.67 -16.36 -6.18
N GLU A 180 -29.98 -16.02 -7.26
CA GLU A 180 -29.26 -14.77 -7.52
C GLU A 180 -30.07 -13.51 -7.19
N LYS A 181 -29.37 -12.49 -6.66
CA LYS A 181 -29.78 -11.09 -6.77
C LYS A 181 -28.60 -10.22 -7.21
N THR A 182 -28.73 -9.83 -8.47
CA THR A 182 -28.32 -8.63 -9.21
C THR A 182 -27.59 -7.48 -8.49
N VAL A 183 -26.45 -7.11 -9.08
CA VAL A 183 -25.80 -5.81 -9.34
C VAL A 183 -26.56 -4.51 -8.97
N VAL A 184 -25.84 -3.56 -8.33
CA VAL A 184 -25.85 -2.07 -8.57
C VAL A 184 -24.48 -1.52 -8.06
N HIS A 185 -23.54 -1.10 -8.92
CA HIS A 185 -23.25 0.25 -9.48
C HIS A 185 -22.85 1.37 -8.49
N ASP A 186 -21.67 1.95 -8.80
CA ASP A 186 -21.30 3.38 -8.81
C ASP A 186 -21.07 4.13 -7.48
N GLN A 187 -19.81 4.51 -7.21
CA GLN A 187 -19.45 5.86 -6.73
C GLN A 187 -17.94 6.13 -6.81
N ALA A 188 -17.61 7.21 -7.52
CA ALA A 188 -16.27 7.79 -7.62
C ALA A 188 -15.71 8.20 -6.26
N VAL A 189 -14.44 7.83 -5.99
CA VAL A 189 -13.76 8.14 -4.74
C VAL A 189 -12.81 9.32 -4.94
N GLU A 190 -13.14 10.42 -4.28
CA GLU A 190 -12.45 11.70 -4.38
C GLU A 190 -11.25 11.71 -3.40
N CYS A 191 -10.04 11.34 -3.88
CA CYS A 191 -8.75 11.23 -3.14
C CYS A 191 -8.28 12.53 -2.44
N SER A 192 -9.06 13.62 -2.45
CA SER A 192 -8.57 14.97 -2.16
C SER A 192 -8.96 15.59 -0.81
N ARG A 193 -9.55 14.88 0.17
CA ARG A 193 -10.18 15.61 1.31
C ARG A 193 -9.91 15.23 2.76
N GLN A 194 -9.06 14.28 3.14
CA GLN A 194 -8.86 14.01 4.57
C GLN A 194 -7.39 13.85 4.95
N GLY A 195 -6.77 14.94 5.44
CA GLY A 195 -5.39 14.83 5.91
C GLY A 195 -4.66 16.06 6.47
N LEU A 196 -5.29 17.24 6.66
CA LEU A 196 -4.63 18.34 7.39
C LEU A 196 -5.63 19.09 8.31
N ARG A 197 -5.89 18.52 9.49
CA ARG A 197 -6.21 19.36 10.66
C ARG A 197 -4.89 19.58 11.42
N SER A 198 -4.16 20.64 11.05
CA SER A 198 -3.08 21.16 11.88
C SER A 198 -3.64 22.14 12.90
N THR A 199 -3.10 22.00 14.10
CA THR A 199 -3.17 22.87 15.25
C THR A 199 -2.92 24.36 14.96
N ARG A 200 -3.72 25.22 15.63
CA ARG A 200 -3.60 26.65 16.06
C ARG A 200 -2.58 27.59 15.37
N PRO A 201 -2.90 28.90 15.39
CA PRO A 201 -2.06 29.77 16.23
C PRO A 201 -2.82 30.75 17.13
N HIS A 202 -2.11 31.08 18.20
CA HIS A 202 -2.27 32.16 19.17
C HIS A 202 -2.58 33.50 18.48
N ARG A 203 -3.57 34.26 18.98
CA ARG A 203 -3.72 35.69 18.70
C ARG A 203 -3.59 36.48 20.00
N SER A 204 -2.59 37.35 20.02
CA SER A 204 -2.32 38.41 20.99
C SER A 204 -3.23 39.61 20.75
N GLU A 205 -3.77 40.19 21.82
CA GLU A 205 -4.26 41.57 22.02
C GLU A 205 -4.73 41.61 23.51
N SER A 206 -4.51 42.62 24.35
CA SER A 206 -4.23 44.03 24.16
C SER A 206 -3.55 44.61 25.41
N ARG A 207 -2.68 45.58 25.19
CA ARG A 207 -2.13 46.51 26.17
C ARG A 207 -3.03 47.75 26.12
N ALA A 208 -3.74 48.05 27.20
CA ALA A 208 -4.22 49.38 27.60
C ALA A 208 -4.51 49.32 29.09
#